data_AF-A0A6G2RZE9-F1
#
_entry.id   AF-A0A6G2RZE9-F1
#
_cell.length_a   1.000
_cell.length_b   1.000
_cell.length_c   1.000
_cell.angle_alpha   90.00
_cell.angle_beta   90.00
_cell.angle_gamma   90.00
#
_symmetry.space_group_name_H-M   'P 1'
#
loop_
_entity.id
_entity.type
_entity.pdbx_description
1 polymer ?
#
loop_
_entity_poly.entity_id
_entity_poly.type
_entity_poly.pdbx_seq_one_letter_code
_entity_poly.pdbx_strand_id
1 'polypeptide(L)'
;MPPPADRPLRTPTEQFEETARIHAREEQGAWLEFVNGRTRPKARTDGNRGIAVEWLTRGALAHRPELWLHPAQGLKAQPCRSDRVRADGALAPGEAFARQGEWVDPEPVLMVAEITAYDPETDRCSREEKPAVYAATGIPVYLLVDREARESIVRSRPRGARYAEVRTVPFGERLFLPSPVGMAFDTRRLKDCAPRPRASPYSAGPPRPAGECGGPVRGRWSVSAPPVPPPSPGAGRR
;
A
#
# COMPACT_ATOMS: atom_id res chain seq x y z
N MET A 1 42.88 38.47 2.01
CA MET A 1 41.61 37.73 2.04
C MET A 1 41.94 36.26 1.89
N PRO A 2 41.75 35.40 2.91
CA PRO A 2 41.79 33.97 2.68
C PRO A 2 40.71 33.60 1.66
N PRO A 3 40.92 32.61 0.78
CA PRO A 3 39.88 32.13 -0.12
C PRO A 3 38.68 31.66 0.71
N PRO A 4 37.43 31.84 0.24
CA PRO A 4 36.28 31.27 0.92
C PRO A 4 36.52 29.78 1.07
N ALA A 5 36.44 29.28 2.30
CA ALA A 5 36.56 27.87 2.58
C ALA A 5 35.57 27.13 1.67
N ASP A 6 36.09 26.21 0.86
CA ASP A 6 35.30 25.37 -0.02
C ASP A 6 34.29 24.65 0.86
N ARG A 7 33.02 25.06 0.78
CA ARG A 7 31.95 24.39 1.52
C ARG A 7 31.95 22.97 0.97
N PRO A 8 32.17 21.92 1.78
CA PRO A 8 32.26 20.57 1.25
C PRO A 8 31.01 20.29 0.42
N LEU A 9 31.22 19.89 -0.84
CA LEU A 9 30.13 19.53 -1.75
C LEU A 9 29.33 18.43 -1.08
N ARG A 10 28.06 18.71 -0.81
CA ARG A 10 27.13 17.74 -0.20
C ARG A 10 27.11 16.47 -1.06
N THR A 11 27.08 15.32 -0.40
CA THR A 11 26.92 14.03 -1.09
C THR A 11 25.56 13.97 -1.81
N PRO A 12 25.42 13.16 -2.87
CA PRO A 12 24.14 13.00 -3.58
C PRO A 12 22.98 12.61 -2.65
N THR A 13 23.24 11.79 -1.62
CA THR A 13 22.23 11.40 -0.64
C THR A 13 21.84 12.57 0.26
N GLU A 14 22.77 13.39 0.73
CA GLU A 14 22.43 14.57 1.54
C GLU A 14 21.63 15.60 0.74
N GLN A 15 21.95 15.77 -0.54
CA GLN A 15 21.16 16.60 -1.46
C GLN A 15 19.74 16.03 -1.64
N PHE A 16 19.61 14.71 -1.79
CA PHE A 16 18.33 14.04 -1.86
C PHE A 16 17.52 14.21 -0.57
N GLU A 17 18.11 14.00 0.61
CA GLU A 17 17.40 14.14 1.90
C GLU A 17 16.89 15.56 2.13
N GLU A 18 17.67 16.58 1.77
CA GLU A 18 17.22 17.98 1.79
C GLU A 18 16.05 18.22 0.84
N THR A 19 16.13 17.70 -0.38
CA THR A 19 15.06 17.80 -1.39
C THR A 19 13.79 17.12 -0.90
N ALA A 20 13.89 15.90 -0.38
CA ALA A 20 12.78 15.15 0.17
C ALA A 20 12.11 15.90 1.34
N ARG A 21 12.90 16.52 2.21
CA ARG A 21 12.40 17.31 3.34
C ARG A 21 11.65 18.57 2.89
N ILE A 22 12.12 19.25 1.85
CA ILE A 22 11.45 20.43 1.28
C ILE A 22 10.14 20.01 0.60
N HIS A 23 10.21 18.99 -0.26
CA HIS A 23 9.06 18.48 -0.99
C HIS A 23 7.93 18.01 -0.07
N ALA A 24 8.26 17.29 1.02
CA ALA A 24 7.27 16.85 2.02
C ALA A 24 6.56 18.01 2.75
N ARG A 25 7.14 19.22 2.76
CA ARG A 25 6.50 20.43 3.32
C ARG A 25 5.59 21.11 2.31
N GLU A 26 5.97 21.11 1.04
CA GLU A 26 5.28 21.85 -0.02
C GLU A 26 4.12 21.06 -0.62
N GLU A 27 4.24 19.73 -0.71
CA GLU A 27 3.25 18.84 -1.32
C GLU A 27 2.79 17.73 -0.36
N GLN A 28 1.53 17.81 0.08
CA GLN A 28 0.96 16.79 0.95
C GLN A 28 0.81 15.44 0.24
N GLY A 29 1.45 14.40 0.79
CA GLY A 29 1.35 13.02 0.31
C GLY A 29 2.28 12.68 -0.85
N ALA A 30 3.24 13.55 -1.15
CA ALA A 30 4.21 13.37 -2.22
C ALA A 30 5.58 12.97 -1.62
N TRP A 31 5.89 11.67 -1.71
CA TRP A 31 7.10 11.09 -1.13
C TRP A 31 8.15 10.82 -2.20
N LEU A 32 9.42 11.01 -1.86
CA LEU A 32 10.55 10.68 -2.72
C LEU A 32 11.34 9.48 -2.18
N GLU A 33 11.93 8.72 -3.08
CA GLU A 33 12.88 7.64 -2.82
C GLU A 33 14.18 7.87 -3.59
N PHE A 34 15.29 7.40 -3.04
CA PHE A 34 16.60 7.36 -3.69
C PHE A 34 17.02 5.89 -3.83
N VAL A 35 16.92 5.36 -5.04
CA VAL A 35 17.13 3.93 -5.31
C VAL A 35 18.11 3.78 -6.46
N ASN A 36 19.19 3.03 -6.26
CA ASN A 36 20.26 2.83 -7.25
C ASN A 36 20.81 4.17 -7.80
N GLY A 37 20.94 5.17 -6.93
CA GLY A 37 21.44 6.51 -7.30
C GLY A 37 20.46 7.40 -8.07
N ARG A 38 19.17 7.04 -8.13
CA ARG A 38 18.13 7.82 -8.82
C ARG A 38 17.03 8.26 -7.86
N THR A 39 16.67 9.53 -7.93
CA THR A 39 15.48 10.08 -7.24
C THR A 39 14.22 9.69 -8.01
N ARG A 40 13.23 9.13 -7.31
CA ARG A 40 11.94 8.74 -7.87
C ARG A 40 10.79 9.15 -6.96
N PRO A 41 9.61 9.48 -7.49
CA PRO A 41 8.41 9.61 -6.67
C PRO A 41 7.92 8.24 -6.21
N LYS A 42 7.46 8.14 -4.96
CA LYS A 42 6.69 7.00 -4.46
C LYS A 42 5.22 7.27 -4.71
N ALA A 43 4.56 6.34 -5.40
CA ALA A 43 3.13 6.46 -5.71
C ALA A 43 2.30 6.69 -4.44
N ARG A 44 1.32 7.60 -4.54
CA ARG A 44 0.44 7.98 -3.42
C ARG A 44 -0.32 6.77 -2.87
N THR A 45 -0.58 6.77 -1.56
CA THR A 45 -1.46 5.77 -0.95
C THR A 45 -2.89 5.97 -1.44
N ASP A 46 -3.47 4.94 -2.05
CA ASP A 46 -4.90 4.86 -2.35
C ASP A 46 -5.64 4.07 -1.26
N GLY A 47 -6.98 4.14 -1.25
CA GLY A 47 -7.80 3.47 -0.24
C GLY A 47 -7.59 1.95 -0.20
N ASN A 48 -7.37 1.31 -1.34
CA ASN A 48 -7.13 -0.12 -1.42
C ASN A 48 -5.74 -0.51 -0.89
N ARG A 49 -4.73 0.35 -1.09
CA ARG A 49 -3.40 0.19 -0.49
C ARG A 49 -3.49 0.35 1.02
N GLY A 50 -4.30 1.30 1.49
CA GLY A 50 -4.62 1.47 2.91
C GLY A 50 -5.24 0.21 3.54
N ILE A 51 -6.17 -0.45 2.86
CA ILE A 51 -6.78 -1.70 3.35
C ILE A 51 -5.74 -2.84 3.46
N ALA A 52 -4.81 -2.94 2.51
CA ALA A 52 -3.74 -3.95 2.59
C ALA A 52 -2.78 -3.67 3.75
N VAL A 53 -2.43 -2.41 4.02
CA VAL A 53 -1.66 -2.01 5.20
C VAL A 53 -2.44 -2.34 6.48
N GLU A 54 -3.73 -1.98 6.57
CA GLU A 54 -4.58 -2.28 7.72
C GLU A 54 -4.64 -3.79 7.99
N TRP A 55 -4.81 -4.60 6.94
CA TRP A 55 -4.83 -6.06 7.03
C TRP A 55 -3.53 -6.62 7.63
N LEU A 56 -2.37 -6.14 7.17
CA LEU A 56 -1.08 -6.52 7.73
C LEU A 56 -0.94 -6.07 9.19
N THR A 57 -1.28 -4.82 9.51
CA THR A 57 -1.18 -4.29 10.88
C THR A 57 -2.04 -5.08 11.85
N ARG A 58 -3.31 -5.33 11.50
CA ARG A 58 -4.22 -6.11 12.35
C ARG A 58 -3.75 -7.55 12.53
N GLY A 59 -3.26 -8.18 11.46
CA GLY A 59 -2.73 -9.53 11.55
C GLY A 59 -1.45 -9.60 12.39
N ALA A 60 -0.56 -8.61 12.31
CA ALA A 60 0.62 -8.51 13.15
C ALA A 60 0.23 -8.41 14.64
N LEU A 61 -0.63 -7.45 14.99
CA LEU A 61 -1.10 -7.26 16.36
C LEU A 61 -1.78 -8.50 16.95
N ALA A 62 -2.54 -9.23 16.13
CA ALA A 62 -3.25 -10.43 16.57
C ALA A 62 -2.32 -11.60 16.93
N HIS A 63 -1.15 -11.70 16.29
CA HIS A 63 -0.21 -12.81 16.51
C HIS A 63 0.98 -12.44 17.40
N ARG A 64 1.45 -11.20 17.30
CA ARG A 64 2.69 -10.68 17.90
C ARG A 64 2.49 -9.20 18.28
N PRO A 65 1.76 -8.90 19.37
CA PRO A 65 1.36 -7.54 19.74
C PRO A 65 2.53 -6.60 20.10
N GLU A 66 3.71 -7.14 20.36
CA GLU A 66 4.94 -6.36 20.55
C GLU A 66 5.57 -5.85 19.25
N LEU A 67 5.12 -6.37 18.10
CA LEU A 67 5.52 -5.89 16.78
C LEU A 67 4.50 -4.88 16.25
N TRP A 68 5.01 -3.91 15.49
CA TRP A 68 4.21 -2.91 14.81
C TRP A 68 4.59 -2.81 13.33
N LEU A 69 3.60 -2.65 12.45
CA LEU A 69 3.83 -2.33 11.05
C LEU A 69 3.88 -0.80 10.90
N HIS A 70 5.09 -0.24 10.85
CA HIS A 70 5.30 1.19 10.66
C HIS A 70 4.97 1.58 9.22
N PRO A 71 3.91 2.38 8.97
CA PRO A 71 3.49 2.71 7.62
C PRO A 71 4.40 3.76 7.00
N ALA A 72 4.68 3.64 5.69
CA ALA A 72 5.43 4.63 4.91
C ALA A 72 6.80 5.02 5.51
N GLN A 73 7.45 4.12 6.24
CA GLN A 73 8.72 4.37 6.91
C GLN A 73 9.86 4.43 5.90
N GLY A 74 10.66 5.51 5.94
CA GLY A 74 11.90 5.62 5.17
C GLY A 74 13.03 4.82 5.82
N LEU A 75 13.72 4.00 5.05
CA LEU A 75 14.81 3.12 5.47
C LEU A 75 16.11 3.50 4.75
N LYS A 76 17.21 3.48 5.48
CA LYS A 76 18.56 3.60 4.91
C LYS A 76 18.93 2.27 4.26
N ALA A 77 19.40 2.30 3.01
CA ALA A 77 19.81 1.10 2.30
C ALA A 77 21.21 1.19 1.68
N GLN A 78 21.93 0.06 1.72
CA GLN A 78 23.32 -0.14 1.29
C GLN A 78 24.39 0.77 1.91
N PRO A 79 25.53 0.21 2.38
CA PRO A 79 26.67 1.01 2.82
C PRO A 79 27.38 1.77 1.67
N CYS A 80 27.24 1.31 0.42
CA CYS A 80 28.06 1.81 -0.70
C CYS A 80 27.40 2.94 -1.51
N ARG A 81 26.08 3.00 -1.54
CA ARG A 81 25.28 3.95 -2.35
C ARG A 81 24.40 4.87 -1.51
N SER A 82 24.23 4.57 -0.22
CA SER A 82 23.42 5.38 0.70
C SER A 82 22.01 5.64 0.15
N ASP A 83 21.38 4.58 -0.35
CA ASP A 83 20.00 4.60 -0.85
C ASP A 83 19.02 4.92 0.29
N ARG A 84 17.84 5.42 -0.09
CA ARG A 84 16.74 5.84 0.77
C ARG A 84 15.43 5.32 0.20
N VAL A 85 14.98 4.17 0.72
CA VAL A 85 13.78 3.47 0.24
C VAL A 85 12.64 3.61 1.24
N ARG A 86 11.41 3.73 0.75
CA ARG A 86 10.23 3.89 1.59
C ARG A 86 9.27 2.71 1.38
N ALA A 87 9.22 1.86 2.39
CA ALA A 87 8.32 0.70 2.39
C ALA A 87 6.87 1.16 2.63
N ASP A 88 5.89 0.44 2.06
CA ASP A 88 4.49 0.68 2.43
C ASP A 88 4.22 0.25 3.88
N GLY A 89 4.96 -0.74 4.37
CA GLY A 89 5.07 -1.07 5.79
C GLY A 89 6.41 -1.69 6.16
N ALA A 90 6.97 -1.30 7.31
CA ALA A 90 8.14 -1.94 7.91
C ALA A 90 7.74 -2.56 9.27
N LEU A 91 7.83 -3.88 9.37
CA LEU A 91 7.50 -4.63 10.58
C LEU A 91 8.74 -4.71 11.49
N ALA A 92 8.64 -4.13 12.67
CA ALA A 92 9.69 -4.08 13.68
C ALA A 92 9.06 -4.06 15.09
N PRO A 93 9.83 -4.19 16.17
CA PRO A 93 9.34 -3.87 17.52
C PRO A 93 8.76 -2.44 17.58
N GLY A 94 7.68 -2.23 18.34
CA GLY A 94 6.89 -0.98 18.26
C GLY A 94 7.65 0.34 18.48
N GLU A 95 8.73 0.31 19.27
CA GLU A 95 9.56 1.49 19.58
C GLU A 95 10.90 1.51 18.83
N ALA A 96 11.11 0.60 17.86
CA ALA A 96 12.39 0.38 17.19
C ALA A 96 13.00 1.64 16.56
N PHE A 97 12.15 2.58 16.13
CA PHE A 97 12.56 3.80 15.43
C PHE A 97 12.48 5.06 16.28
N ALA A 98 12.23 4.92 17.59
CA ALA A 98 12.14 6.07 18.48
C ALA A 98 13.41 6.94 18.37
N ARG A 99 13.21 8.26 18.28
CA ARG A 99 14.29 9.29 18.17
C ARG A 99 15.13 9.21 16.89
N GLN A 100 14.77 8.36 15.94
CA GLN A 100 15.35 8.39 14.60
C GLN A 100 14.60 9.42 13.74
N GLY A 101 15.30 9.96 12.74
CA GLY A 101 14.70 10.90 11.77
C GLY A 101 13.78 10.20 10.77
N GLU A 102 13.53 10.85 9.64
CA GLU A 102 12.71 10.30 8.55
C GLU A 102 13.27 8.99 7.96
N TRP A 103 14.61 8.89 7.90
CA TRP A 103 15.33 7.72 7.40
C TRP A 103 15.95 6.95 8.55
N VAL A 104 15.44 5.75 8.79
CA VAL A 104 15.79 4.94 9.96
C VAL A 104 16.75 3.80 9.59
N ASP A 105 17.44 3.29 10.59
CA ASP A 105 18.28 2.10 10.44
C ASP A 105 17.40 0.86 10.11
N PRO A 106 17.74 0.06 9.09
CA PRO A 106 17.01 -1.16 8.76
C PRO A 106 17.26 -2.33 9.73
N GLU A 107 18.28 -2.28 10.59
CA GLU A 107 18.66 -3.38 11.50
C GLU A 107 17.49 -4.00 12.30
N PRO A 108 16.58 -3.23 12.95
CA PRO A 108 15.49 -3.81 13.73
C PRO A 108 14.33 -4.34 12.87
N VAL A 109 14.38 -4.21 11.54
CA VAL A 109 13.28 -4.57 10.64
C VAL A 109 13.28 -6.06 10.34
N LEU A 110 12.19 -6.73 10.73
CA LEU A 110 11.99 -8.16 10.50
C LEU A 110 11.38 -8.44 9.13
N MET A 111 10.58 -7.50 8.63
CA MET A 111 9.96 -7.58 7.31
C MET A 111 9.69 -6.20 6.72
N VAL A 112 9.85 -6.07 5.41
CA VAL A 112 9.26 -4.96 4.64
C VAL A 112 8.12 -5.46 3.76
N ALA A 113 7.09 -4.65 3.62
CA ALA A 113 5.95 -4.88 2.74
C ALA A 113 5.87 -3.77 1.68
N GLU A 114 5.75 -4.18 0.41
CA GLU A 114 5.42 -3.31 -0.71
C GLU A 114 4.08 -3.76 -1.30
N ILE A 115 3.27 -2.81 -1.72
CA ILE A 115 1.95 -3.05 -2.31
C ILE A 115 1.91 -2.32 -3.65
N THR A 116 1.67 -3.04 -4.75
CA THR A 116 1.66 -2.43 -6.10
C THR A 116 0.65 -1.28 -6.19
N ALA A 117 0.89 -0.25 -7.00
CA ALA A 117 0.14 0.99 -7.13
C ALA A 117 -0.81 1.03 -8.33
N TYR A 118 -0.77 0.04 -9.24
CA TYR A 118 -1.30 0.17 -10.60
C TYR A 118 -0.59 1.28 -11.41
N ASP A 119 0.67 1.52 -11.07
CA ASP A 119 1.56 2.42 -11.77
C ASP A 119 2.72 1.57 -12.31
N PRO A 120 2.85 1.39 -13.63
CA PRO A 120 3.80 0.44 -14.20
C PRO A 120 5.25 0.68 -13.77
N GLU A 121 5.66 1.94 -13.59
CA GLU A 121 7.04 2.24 -13.19
C GLU A 121 7.28 1.92 -11.71
N THR A 122 6.39 2.36 -10.82
CA THR A 122 6.45 2.06 -9.37
C THR A 122 6.36 0.55 -9.12
N ASP A 123 5.51 -0.14 -9.88
CA ASP A 123 5.27 -1.57 -9.73
C ASP A 123 6.45 -2.38 -10.23
N ARG A 124 7.05 -2.00 -11.36
CA ARG A 124 8.33 -2.57 -11.81
C ARG A 124 9.42 -2.38 -10.76
N CYS A 125 9.58 -1.16 -10.22
CA CYS A 125 10.57 -0.88 -9.18
C CYS A 125 10.38 -1.79 -7.95
N SER A 126 9.13 -1.97 -7.51
CA SER A 126 8.78 -2.86 -6.40
C SER A 126 9.04 -4.34 -6.73
N ARG A 127 8.73 -4.78 -7.95
CA ARG A 127 8.92 -6.17 -8.39
C ARG A 127 10.40 -6.55 -8.58
N GLU A 128 11.21 -5.64 -9.10
CA GLU A 128 12.54 -5.93 -9.67
C GLU A 128 13.71 -5.27 -8.92
N GLU A 129 13.62 -3.97 -8.60
CA GLU A 129 14.76 -3.20 -8.07
C GLU A 129 14.85 -3.26 -6.54
N LYS A 130 13.75 -2.91 -5.85
CA LYS A 130 13.68 -2.85 -4.39
C LYS A 130 14.03 -4.14 -3.65
N PRO A 131 13.69 -5.35 -4.14
CA PRO A 131 14.02 -6.59 -3.44
C PRO A 131 15.53 -6.76 -3.24
N ALA A 132 16.34 -6.35 -4.22
CA ALA A 132 17.79 -6.39 -4.11
C ALA A 132 18.31 -5.36 -3.09
N VAL A 133 17.69 -4.18 -3.06
CA VAL A 133 18.03 -3.11 -2.11
C VAL A 133 17.74 -3.52 -0.67
N TYR A 134 16.56 -4.09 -0.40
CA TYR A 134 16.20 -4.60 0.92
C TYR A 134 16.98 -5.85 1.33
N ALA A 135 17.28 -6.76 0.40
CA ALA A 135 18.13 -7.89 0.71
C ALA A 135 19.54 -7.44 1.16
N ALA A 136 20.08 -6.40 0.51
CA ALA A 136 21.40 -5.85 0.83
C ALA A 136 21.49 -5.20 2.22
N THR A 137 20.36 -4.84 2.84
CA THR A 137 20.32 -4.36 4.23
C THR A 137 20.21 -5.47 5.26
N GLY A 138 20.06 -6.73 4.82
CA GLY A 138 19.90 -7.88 5.71
C GLY A 138 18.48 -8.08 6.23
N ILE A 139 17.49 -7.32 5.75
CA ILE A 139 16.09 -7.47 6.18
C ILE A 139 15.62 -8.89 5.87
N PRO A 140 15.17 -9.68 6.88
CA PRO A 140 14.94 -11.11 6.71
C PRO A 140 13.84 -11.50 5.71
N VAL A 141 12.77 -10.71 5.64
CA VAL A 141 11.59 -10.98 4.81
C VAL A 141 11.21 -9.76 3.99
N TYR A 142 11.00 -9.98 2.70
CA TYR A 142 10.38 -9.01 1.80
C TYR A 142 9.05 -9.58 1.32
N LEU A 143 7.96 -8.86 1.59
CA LEU A 143 6.61 -9.20 1.15
C LEU A 143 6.18 -8.22 0.05
N LEU A 144 5.83 -8.75 -1.12
CA LEU A 144 5.12 -8.01 -2.16
C LEU A 144 3.67 -8.47 -2.21
N VAL A 145 2.75 -7.54 -2.01
CA VAL A 145 1.32 -7.74 -2.29
C VAL A 145 1.06 -7.21 -3.69
N ASP A 146 1.07 -8.11 -4.67
CA ASP A 146 0.82 -7.78 -6.06
C ASP A 146 -0.69 -7.78 -6.32
N ARG A 147 -1.27 -6.59 -6.27
CA ARG A 147 -2.71 -6.41 -6.47
C ARG A 147 -3.12 -6.57 -7.94
N GLU A 148 -2.19 -6.44 -8.88
CA GLU A 148 -2.46 -6.62 -10.31
C GLU A 148 -2.47 -8.11 -10.66
N ALA A 149 -1.44 -8.84 -10.24
CA ALA A 149 -1.36 -10.30 -10.41
C ALA A 149 -2.25 -11.07 -9.41
N ARG A 150 -2.79 -10.40 -8.39
CA ARG A 150 -3.64 -10.96 -7.31
C ARG A 150 -2.95 -12.08 -6.52
N GLU A 151 -1.70 -11.84 -6.19
CA GLU A 151 -0.85 -12.76 -5.44
C GLU A 151 0.03 -12.04 -4.41
N SER A 152 0.47 -12.79 -3.40
CA SER A 152 1.47 -12.37 -2.43
C SER A 152 2.76 -13.12 -2.68
N ILE A 153 3.87 -12.39 -2.84
CA ILE A 153 5.20 -12.95 -3.05
C ILE A 153 6.03 -12.70 -1.80
N VAL A 154 6.47 -13.77 -1.15
CA VAL A 154 7.36 -13.74 0.01
C VAL A 154 8.75 -14.09 -0.46
N ARG A 155 9.70 -13.17 -0.26
CA ARG A 155 11.12 -13.40 -0.48
C ARG A 155 11.84 -13.43 0.86
N SER A 156 12.71 -14.41 1.09
CA SER A 156 13.38 -14.58 2.38
C SER A 156 14.80 -15.12 2.24
N ARG A 157 15.52 -15.19 3.38
CA ARG A 157 16.94 -15.60 3.47
C ARG A 157 17.84 -14.68 2.63
N PRO A 158 18.02 -13.42 3.03
CA PRO A 158 18.87 -12.48 2.31
C PRO A 158 20.32 -12.98 2.27
N ARG A 159 20.96 -12.84 1.12
CA ARG A 159 22.37 -13.17 0.86
C ARG A 159 22.99 -12.08 -0.01
N GLY A 160 23.49 -11.03 0.63
CA GLY A 160 23.85 -9.80 -0.08
C GLY A 160 22.62 -9.19 -0.75
N ALA A 161 22.75 -8.72 -1.99
CA ALA A 161 21.65 -8.06 -2.72
C ALA A 161 20.60 -9.03 -3.34
N ARG A 162 20.37 -10.21 -2.75
CA ARG A 162 19.35 -11.16 -3.22
C ARG A 162 18.72 -11.93 -2.07
N TYR A 163 17.45 -12.28 -2.22
CA TYR A 163 16.78 -13.28 -1.41
C TYR A 163 16.97 -14.66 -2.01
N ALA A 164 17.31 -15.65 -1.19
CA ALA A 164 17.56 -17.01 -1.66
C ALA A 164 16.28 -17.84 -1.85
N GLU A 165 15.18 -17.46 -1.20
CA GLU A 165 13.90 -18.15 -1.31
C GLU A 165 12.80 -17.21 -1.78
N VAL A 166 11.91 -17.73 -2.63
CA VAL A 166 10.72 -17.06 -3.12
C VAL A 166 9.55 -18.02 -3.00
N ARG A 167 8.44 -17.54 -2.43
CA ARG A 167 7.16 -18.26 -2.40
C ARG A 167 6.06 -17.33 -2.87
N THR A 168 5.24 -17.81 -3.80
CA THR A 168 4.09 -17.08 -4.33
C THR A 168 2.82 -17.75 -3.84
N VAL A 169 1.90 -16.95 -3.31
CA VAL A 169 0.62 -17.40 -2.75
C VAL A 169 -0.50 -16.58 -3.39
N PRO A 170 -1.42 -17.20 -4.14
CA PRO A 170 -2.53 -16.46 -4.73
C PRO A 170 -3.50 -15.96 -3.66
N PHE A 171 -4.19 -14.86 -3.93
CA PHE A 171 -5.17 -14.32 -2.99
C PHE A 171 -6.32 -15.30 -2.73
N GLY A 172 -6.70 -15.43 -1.47
CA GLY A 172 -7.68 -16.40 -0.99
C GLY A 172 -7.09 -17.59 -0.25
N GLU A 173 -5.78 -17.79 -0.36
CA GLU A 173 -5.07 -18.82 0.40
C GLU A 173 -4.40 -18.25 1.66
N ARG A 174 -3.93 -19.14 2.52
CA ARG A 174 -3.23 -18.75 3.75
C ARG A 174 -1.77 -18.46 3.44
N LEU A 175 -1.35 -17.22 3.65
CA LEU A 175 0.03 -16.76 3.51
C LEU A 175 0.81 -17.08 4.79
N PHE A 176 1.90 -17.81 4.68
CA PHE A 176 2.82 -18.03 5.80
C PHE A 176 4.09 -17.21 5.62
N LEU A 177 4.40 -16.39 6.63
CA LEU A 177 5.65 -15.63 6.70
C LEU A 177 6.68 -16.39 7.53
N PRO A 178 7.88 -16.65 6.99
CA PRO A 178 8.89 -17.44 7.68
C PRO A 178 9.44 -16.73 8.92
N SER A 179 10.19 -17.46 9.74
CA SER A 179 11.03 -16.87 10.79
C SER A 179 11.95 -15.78 10.19
N PRO A 180 12.18 -14.65 10.88
CA PRO A 180 11.80 -14.33 12.26
C PRO A 180 10.38 -13.79 12.43
N VAL A 181 9.62 -13.59 11.35
CA VAL A 181 8.24 -13.08 11.43
C VAL A 181 7.30 -14.15 11.99
N GLY A 182 7.33 -15.36 11.44
CA GLY A 182 6.66 -16.54 12.00
C GLY A 182 5.13 -16.41 12.14
N MET A 183 4.47 -15.73 11.21
CA MET A 183 3.03 -15.43 11.27
C MET A 183 2.28 -15.97 10.04
N ALA A 184 0.99 -16.26 10.20
CA ALA A 184 0.13 -16.70 9.12
C ALA A 184 -1.03 -15.74 8.90
N PHE A 185 -1.22 -15.29 7.66
CA PHE A 185 -2.26 -14.34 7.28
C PHE A 185 -3.26 -14.95 6.33
N ASP A 186 -4.53 -14.60 6.50
CA ASP A 186 -5.59 -14.94 5.55
C ASP A 186 -5.67 -13.87 4.46
N THR A 187 -5.36 -14.24 3.22
CA THR A 187 -5.33 -13.29 2.10
C THR A 187 -6.71 -13.07 1.45
N ARG A 188 -7.79 -13.68 1.94
CA ARG A 188 -9.15 -13.48 1.39
C ARG A 188 -9.54 -12.00 1.36
N ARG A 189 -9.17 -11.22 2.38
CA ARG A 189 -9.43 -9.76 2.42
C ARG A 189 -8.73 -8.98 1.29
N LEU A 190 -7.63 -9.48 0.75
CA LEU A 190 -6.93 -8.81 -0.35
C LEU A 190 -7.66 -8.93 -1.69
N LYS A 191 -8.63 -9.86 -1.83
CA LYS A 191 -9.44 -9.98 -3.05
C LYS A 191 -10.26 -8.73 -3.33
N ASP A 192 -10.66 -8.02 -2.27
CA ASP A 192 -11.48 -6.80 -2.36
C ASP A 192 -10.62 -5.55 -2.61
N CYS A 193 -9.29 -5.67 -2.48
CA CYS A 193 -8.33 -4.60 -2.73
C CYS A 193 -7.90 -4.49 -4.20
N ALA A 194 -8.28 -5.46 -5.05
CA ALA A 194 -8.11 -5.36 -6.48
C ALA A 194 -9.17 -4.41 -7.07
N PRO A 195 -8.82 -3.52 -8.03
CA PRO A 195 -9.79 -2.69 -8.70
C PRO A 195 -10.80 -3.63 -9.35
N ARG A 196 -12.06 -3.22 -9.31
CA ARG A 196 -13.09 -3.90 -10.09
C ARG A 196 -12.57 -3.97 -11.53
N PRO A 197 -12.69 -5.12 -12.22
CA PRO A 197 -12.34 -5.18 -13.62
C PRO A 197 -13.07 -4.02 -14.32
N ARG A 198 -12.34 -3.21 -15.09
CA ARG A 198 -12.97 -2.18 -15.92
C ARG A 198 -14.06 -2.90 -16.71
N ALA A 199 -15.31 -2.45 -16.58
CA ALA A 199 -16.35 -2.91 -17.48
C ALA A 199 -15.84 -2.68 -18.90
N SER A 200 -15.77 -3.75 -19.70
CA SER A 200 -15.35 -3.61 -21.09
C SER A 200 -16.33 -2.65 -21.76
N PRO A 201 -15.86 -1.59 -22.44
CA PRO A 201 -16.75 -0.74 -23.23
C PRO A 201 -17.44 -1.54 -24.36
N TYR A 202 -16.96 -2.75 -24.65
CA TYR A 202 -17.52 -3.66 -25.65
C TYR A 202 -18.58 -4.64 -25.09
N SER A 203 -18.97 -4.55 -23.81
CA SER A 203 -20.04 -5.39 -23.25
C SER A 203 -21.45 -4.83 -23.43
N ALA A 204 -21.60 -3.67 -24.08
CA ALA A 204 -22.91 -3.24 -24.56
C ALA A 204 -23.30 -4.13 -25.75
N GLY A 205 -24.19 -5.10 -25.51
CA GLY A 205 -24.86 -5.80 -26.60
C GLY A 205 -25.51 -4.81 -27.57
N PRO A 206 -25.72 -5.21 -28.83
CA PRO A 206 -26.26 -4.30 -29.86
C PRO A 206 -27.53 -3.62 -29.34
N PRO A 207 -27.72 -2.32 -29.61
CA PRO A 207 -28.94 -1.64 -29.22
C PRO A 207 -30.13 -2.42 -29.80
N ARG A 208 -31.12 -2.71 -28.94
CA ARG A 208 -32.36 -3.35 -29.38
C ARG A 208 -32.93 -2.51 -30.54
N PRO A 209 -33.40 -3.15 -31.63
CA PRO A 209 -34.01 -2.42 -32.72
C PRO A 209 -35.18 -1.60 -32.16
N ALA A 210 -35.29 -0.36 -32.62
CA ALA A 210 -36.38 0.53 -32.26
C ALA A 210 -37.71 -0.16 -32.63
N GLY A 211 -38.41 -0.64 -31.61
CA GLY A 211 -39.76 -1.17 -31.77
C GLY A 211 -40.66 -0.06 -32.28
N GLU A 212 -41.39 -0.37 -33.34
CA GLU A 212 -42.36 0.49 -34.00
C GLU A 212 -43.27 1.21 -33.01
N CYS A 213 -43.53 2.49 -33.28
CA CYS A 213 -44.49 3.31 -32.57
C CYS A 213 -45.90 2.70 -32.63
N GLY A 214 -46.24 1.88 -31.63
CA GLY A 214 -47.62 1.46 -31.35
C GLY A 214 -48.41 2.61 -30.73
N GLY A 215 -49.61 2.85 -31.28
CA GLY A 215 -50.49 3.98 -30.97
C GLY A 215 -51.02 4.06 -29.54
N PRO A 216 -51.88 5.07 -29.25
CA PRO A 216 -52.13 5.53 -27.90
C PRO A 216 -52.94 4.52 -27.06
N VAL A 217 -52.32 4.01 -26.01
CA VAL A 217 -53.00 3.26 -24.94
C VAL A 217 -53.72 4.26 -24.05
N ARG A 218 -55.06 4.24 -24.07
CA ARG A 218 -55.91 4.94 -23.09
C ARG A 218 -55.77 4.25 -21.72
N GLY A 219 -54.81 4.70 -20.92
CA GLY A 219 -54.64 4.28 -19.53
C GLY A 219 -55.54 5.10 -18.59
N ARG A 220 -56.51 4.44 -17.98
CA ARG A 220 -57.42 4.96 -16.94
C ARG A 220 -56.64 5.15 -15.63
N TRP A 221 -56.45 6.38 -15.19
CA TRP A 221 -55.87 6.67 -13.87
C TRP A 221 -56.91 6.38 -12.78
N SER A 222 -56.64 5.38 -11.93
CA SER A 222 -57.36 5.22 -10.66
C SER A 222 -56.46 5.74 -9.56
N VAL A 223 -56.90 6.80 -8.88
CA VAL A 223 -56.20 7.40 -7.75
C VAL A 223 -56.60 6.61 -6.51
N SER A 224 -55.66 5.86 -5.92
CA SER A 224 -55.84 5.29 -4.58
C SER A 224 -55.54 6.36 -3.53
N ALA A 225 -56.50 6.62 -2.65
CA ALA A 225 -56.32 7.49 -1.49
C ALA A 225 -55.37 6.86 -0.46
N PRO A 226 -54.59 7.66 0.29
CA PRO A 226 -53.72 7.15 1.34
C PRO A 226 -54.50 6.69 2.59
N PRO A 227 -53.98 5.72 3.36
CA PRO A 227 -54.65 5.20 4.55
C PRO A 227 -54.62 6.20 5.72
N VAL A 228 -55.73 6.24 6.47
CA VAL A 228 -55.92 7.06 7.68
C VAL A 228 -55.18 6.41 8.87
N PRO A 229 -54.42 7.16 9.68
CA PRO A 229 -53.75 6.63 10.87
C PRO A 229 -54.73 6.42 12.05
N PRO A 230 -54.46 5.45 12.95
CA PRO A 230 -55.30 5.19 14.12
C PRO A 230 -55.16 6.29 15.19
N PRO A 231 -56.18 6.51 16.04
CA PRO A 231 -56.15 7.52 17.09
C PRO A 231 -55.21 7.13 18.24
N SER A 232 -54.44 8.12 18.73
CA SER A 232 -53.56 8.01 19.89
C SER A 232 -54.35 7.81 21.20
N PRO A 233 -53.86 6.99 22.15
CA PRO A 233 -54.48 6.85 23.47
C PRO A 233 -54.25 8.11 24.31
N GLY A 234 -55.36 8.65 24.84
CA GLY A 234 -55.36 9.86 25.66
C GLY A 234 -54.60 9.71 26.97
N ALA A 235 -53.81 10.72 27.29
CA ALA A 235 -53.28 10.98 28.62
C ALA A 235 -54.22 11.94 29.37
N GLY A 236 -54.56 11.59 30.62
CA GLY A 236 -55.26 12.47 31.57
C GLY A 236 -55.92 11.66 32.69
N ARG A 237 -55.19 11.29 33.75
CA ARG A 237 -55.12 11.99 35.05
C ARG A 237 -56.48 12.21 35.73
N ARG A 238 -56.77 11.41 36.76
CA ARG A 238 -56.90 11.83 38.16
C ARG A 238 -56.87 10.60 39.06
#